data_AF-A0A7V1E7V0-F1
#
_entry.id   AF-A0A7V1E7V0-F1
#
_cell.length_a   1.000
_cell.length_b   1.000
_cell.length_c   1.000
_cell.angle_alpha   90.00
_cell.angle_beta   90.00
_cell.angle_gamma   90.00
#
_symmetry.space_group_name_H-M   'P 1'
#
loop_
_entity.id
_entity.type
_entity.pdbx_description
1 polymer ?
#
loop_
_entity_poly.entity_id
_entity_poly.type
_entity_poly.pdbx_seq_one_letter_code
_entity_poly.pdbx_strand_id
1 'polypeptide(L)'
;MPNVKGLRCRECGREYPIEPEHVCEFCFGPLEVVYDYEFIASAVSRESIMAGPASIWRYAELLPVSADAPRVDMGAGFTPLVEAKNLGKILGLKKLYIKNDTQNPTFSFKDRVVSVALTKAKEFGY
;
A
#
# COMPACT_ATOMS: atom_id res chain seq x y z
N MET A 1 6.01 -13.58 -6.88
CA MET A 1 6.06 -12.39 -6.00
C MET A 1 7.33 -12.40 -5.15
N PRO A 2 8.44 -11.82 -5.64
CA PRO A 2 9.74 -11.90 -4.98
C PRO A 2 9.89 -11.01 -3.73
N ASN A 3 9.05 -10.00 -3.57
CA ASN A 3 9.11 -9.03 -2.48
C ASN A 3 8.39 -9.46 -1.19
N VAL A 4 7.70 -10.61 -1.17
CA VAL A 4 6.94 -11.12 0.00
C VAL A 4 7.41 -12.53 0.35
N LYS A 5 7.75 -12.75 1.62
CA LYS A 5 8.21 -14.04 2.17
C LYS A 5 7.09 -14.87 2.82
N GLY A 6 6.04 -14.21 3.31
CA GLY A 6 4.97 -14.86 4.07
C GLY A 6 4.10 -13.86 4.80
N LEU A 7 3.32 -14.38 5.74
CA LEU A 7 2.54 -13.60 6.70
C LEU A 7 3.04 -13.88 8.11
N ARG A 8 2.87 -12.92 9.02
CA ARG A 8 3.25 -13.07 10.43
C ARG A 8 2.22 -12.42 11.34
N CYS A 9 1.80 -13.14 12.37
CA CYS A 9 0.94 -12.57 13.39
C CYS A 9 1.67 -11.45 14.15
N ARG A 10 1.02 -10.29 14.24
CA ARG A 10 1.55 -9.13 14.97
C ARG A 10 1.72 -9.40 16.47
N GLU A 11 0.83 -10.20 17.05
CA GLU A 11 0.76 -10.42 18.50
C GLU A 11 1.69 -11.55 18.97
N CYS A 12 1.56 -12.74 18.37
CA CYS A 12 2.32 -13.92 18.82
C CYS A 12 3.53 -14.26 17.94
N GLY A 13 3.73 -13.55 16.83
CA GLY A 13 4.88 -13.75 15.94
C GLY A 13 4.85 -15.01 15.08
N ARG A 14 3.77 -15.81 15.15
CA ARG A 14 3.62 -17.03 14.34
C ARG A 14 3.61 -16.70 12.85
N GLU A 15 4.31 -17.50 12.07
CA GLU A 15 4.42 -17.37 10.63
C GLU A 15 3.34 -18.19 9.92
N TYR A 16 2.90 -17.67 8.78
CA TYR A 16 1.83 -18.20 7.95
C TYR A 16 2.24 -18.14 6.48
N PRO A 17 1.78 -19.09 5.64
CA PRO A 17 1.98 -19.01 4.20
C PRO A 17 1.24 -17.81 3.60
N ILE A 18 1.54 -17.48 2.34
CA ILE A 18 0.87 -16.40 1.60
C ILE A 18 -0.49 -16.93 1.11
N GLU A 19 -1.50 -16.86 1.97
CA GLU A 19 -2.86 -17.34 1.74
C GLU A 19 -3.88 -16.24 2.05
N PRO A 20 -5.17 -16.38 1.68
CA PRO A 20 -6.23 -15.41 1.96
C PRO A 20 -6.65 -15.41 3.44
N GLU A 21 -5.68 -15.36 4.35
CA GLU A 21 -5.84 -15.32 5.79
C GLU A 21 -5.50 -13.91 6.33
N HIS A 22 -6.25 -13.46 7.33
CA HIS A 22 -6.07 -12.12 7.92
C HIS A 22 -6.02 -12.14 9.45
N VAL A 23 -6.29 -13.30 10.07
CA VAL A 23 -6.35 -13.48 11.52
C VAL A 23 -5.59 -14.74 11.91
N CYS A 24 -4.78 -14.65 12.96
CA CYS A 24 -4.10 -15.79 13.55
C CYS A 24 -5.09 -16.70 14.28
N GLU A 25 -5.13 -17.98 13.92
CA GLU A 25 -6.02 -18.98 14.53
C GLU A 25 -5.73 -19.26 16.02
N PHE A 26 -4.54 -18.90 16.53
CA PHE A 26 -4.12 -19.21 17.90
C PHE A 26 -4.41 -18.09 18.90
N CYS A 27 -4.24 -16.83 18.49
CA CYS A 27 -4.37 -15.68 19.38
C CYS A 27 -5.31 -14.60 18.86
N PHE A 28 -5.97 -14.81 17.71
CA PHE A 28 -6.88 -13.88 17.04
C PHE A 28 -6.27 -12.51 16.70
N GLY A 29 -4.94 -12.41 16.72
CA GLY A 29 -4.21 -11.22 16.30
C GLY A 29 -4.18 -11.07 14.78
N PRO A 30 -4.03 -9.86 14.23
CA PRO A 30 -3.96 -9.64 12.79
C PRO A 30 -2.68 -10.24 12.20
N LEU A 31 -2.78 -10.74 10.96
CA LEU A 31 -1.63 -11.15 10.16
C LEU A 31 -1.11 -9.96 9.35
N GLU A 32 0.20 -9.77 9.36
CA GLU A 32 0.92 -8.75 8.59
C GLU A 32 1.80 -9.38 7.52
N VAL A 33 2.04 -8.67 6.42
CA VAL A 33 2.90 -9.13 5.33
C VAL A 33 4.37 -9.08 5.76
N VAL A 34 5.09 -10.19 5.59
CA VAL A 34 6.53 -10.28 5.77
C VAL A 34 7.22 -9.99 4.43
N TYR A 35 7.92 -8.87 4.34
CA TYR A 35 8.59 -8.44 3.11
C TYR A 35 10.04 -8.94 3.00
N ASP A 36 10.50 -9.14 1.77
CA ASP A 36 11.92 -9.23 1.43
C ASP A 36 12.50 -7.83 1.17
N TYR A 37 13.05 -7.21 2.23
CA TYR A 37 13.64 -5.88 2.13
C TYR A 37 14.95 -5.84 1.34
N GLU A 38 15.70 -6.94 1.26
CA GLU A 38 16.92 -7.01 0.45
C GLU A 38 16.55 -6.96 -1.03
N PHE A 39 15.57 -7.76 -1.44
CA PHE A 39 15.02 -7.68 -2.79
C PHE A 39 14.46 -6.28 -3.10
N ILE A 40 13.60 -5.73 -2.23
CA ILE A 40 12.99 -4.41 -2.41
C ILE A 40 14.05 -3.33 -2.59
N ALA A 41 15.10 -3.33 -1.76
CA ALA A 41 16.18 -2.36 -1.84
C ALA A 41 16.94 -2.43 -3.18
N SER A 42 17.03 -3.62 -3.79
CA SER A 42 17.66 -3.80 -5.09
C SER A 42 16.76 -3.43 -6.28
N ALA A 43 15.43 -3.53 -6.12
CA ALA A 43 14.45 -3.34 -7.19
C ALA A 43 13.86 -1.91 -7.25
N VAL A 44 13.86 -1.18 -6.14
CA VAL A 44 13.18 0.14 -6.03
C VAL A 44 14.19 1.28 -6.08
N SER A 45 13.98 2.20 -7.03
CA SER A 45 14.71 3.46 -7.13
C SER A 45 13.74 4.63 -7.25
N ARG A 46 14.27 5.85 -7.08
CA ARG A 46 13.46 7.05 -7.30
C ARG A 46 13.00 7.12 -8.76
N GLU A 47 13.87 6.74 -9.68
CA GLU A 47 13.65 6.74 -11.12
C GLU A 47 12.57 5.73 -11.50
N SER A 48 12.59 4.52 -10.94
CA SER A 48 11.56 3.51 -11.21
C SER A 48 10.18 3.95 -10.69
N ILE A 49 10.13 4.55 -9.50
CA ILE A 49 8.90 5.15 -8.95
C ILE A 49 8.41 6.32 -9.81
N MET A 50 9.32 7.15 -10.33
CA MET A 50 8.97 8.29 -11.18
C MET A 50 8.47 7.89 -12.56
N ALA A 51 8.97 6.78 -13.11
CA ALA A 51 8.53 6.23 -14.39
C ALA A 51 7.16 5.53 -14.33
N GLY A 52 6.71 5.16 -13.12
CA GLY A 52 5.41 4.53 -12.91
C GLY A 52 4.20 5.46 -13.15
N PRO A 53 2.99 4.90 -13.22
CA PRO A 53 1.76 5.67 -13.47
C PRO A 53 1.45 6.66 -12.34
N ALA A 54 0.58 7.63 -12.60
CA ALA A 54 0.06 8.55 -11.58
C ALA A 54 -0.98 7.89 -10.64
N SER A 55 -0.66 6.72 -10.08
CA SER A 55 -1.48 5.96 -9.13
C SER A 55 -0.58 5.28 -8.08
N ILE A 56 -1.16 4.50 -7.16
CA ILE A 56 -0.39 3.68 -6.21
C ILE A 56 0.51 2.66 -6.92
N TRP A 57 0.19 2.31 -8.17
CA TRP A 57 0.90 1.29 -8.93
C TRP A 57 2.29 1.72 -9.41
N ARG A 58 2.66 2.99 -9.21
CA ARG A 58 4.07 3.42 -9.30
C ARG A 58 4.98 2.81 -8.24
N TYR A 59 4.38 2.21 -7.20
CA TYR A 59 5.09 1.52 -6.12
C TYR A 59 4.92 0.00 -6.23
N ALA A 60 4.66 -0.55 -7.42
CA ALA A 60 4.31 -1.97 -7.60
C ALA A 60 5.24 -2.94 -6.88
N GLU A 61 6.56 -2.70 -6.91
CA GLU A 61 7.58 -3.52 -6.24
C GLU A 61 7.49 -3.50 -4.70
N LEU A 62 6.78 -2.52 -4.12
CA LEU A 62 6.49 -2.41 -2.69
C LEU A 62 5.14 -3.02 -2.30
N LEU A 63 4.28 -3.35 -3.27
CA LEU A 63 2.94 -3.86 -3.02
C LEU A 63 2.96 -5.40 -2.94
N PRO A 64 2.17 -6.02 -2.05
CA PRO A 64 2.19 -7.47 -1.82
C PRO A 64 1.33 -8.22 -2.84
N VAL A 65 1.60 -7.98 -4.12
CA VAL A 65 0.91 -8.57 -5.28
C VAL A 65 1.95 -8.99 -6.31
N SER A 66 1.64 -10.00 -7.09
CA SER A 66 2.50 -10.48 -8.16
C SER A 66 2.57 -9.49 -9.32
N ALA A 67 3.72 -9.38 -9.97
CA ALA A 67 3.95 -8.41 -11.05
C ALA A 67 3.08 -8.68 -12.29
N ASP A 68 2.70 -9.95 -12.50
CA ASP A 68 1.86 -10.47 -13.56
C ASP A 68 0.36 -10.44 -13.24
N ALA A 69 -0.03 -10.05 -12.01
CA ALA A 69 -1.42 -10.01 -11.63
C ALA A 69 -2.21 -8.92 -12.40
N PRO A 70 -3.44 -9.22 -12.87
CA PRO A 70 -4.29 -8.23 -13.51
C PRO A 70 -4.74 -7.17 -12.50
N ARG A 71 -4.01 -6.05 -12.48
CA ARG A 71 -4.21 -4.94 -11.53
C ARG A 71 -5.64 -4.39 -11.60
N VAL A 72 -6.28 -4.29 -10.46
CA VAL A 72 -7.55 -3.56 -10.30
C VAL A 72 -7.23 -2.11 -9.97
N ASP A 73 -7.24 -1.22 -10.97
CA ASP A 73 -6.88 0.19 -10.80
C ASP A 73 -7.99 1.14 -11.30
N MET A 74 -8.35 2.10 -10.46
CA MET A 74 -9.22 3.23 -10.80
C MET A 74 -8.46 4.57 -10.86
N GLY A 75 -7.12 4.52 -10.81
CA GLY A 75 -6.28 5.70 -10.64
C GLY A 75 -6.14 6.12 -9.18
N ALA A 76 -6.26 5.19 -8.23
CA ALA A 76 -6.14 5.50 -6.81
C ALA A 76 -4.73 5.99 -6.50
N GLY A 77 -4.61 7.01 -5.66
CA GLY A 77 -3.34 7.58 -5.25
C GLY A 77 -2.96 8.85 -5.99
N PHE A 78 -1.66 9.20 -5.95
CA PHE A 78 -1.10 10.42 -6.54
C PHE A 78 -1.85 11.74 -6.24
N THR A 79 -2.60 11.76 -5.14
CA THR A 79 -3.43 12.88 -4.72
C THR A 79 -2.61 14.13 -4.34
N PRO A 80 -3.19 15.33 -4.37
CA PRO A 80 -2.47 16.56 -4.06
C PRO A 80 -1.87 16.59 -2.64
N LEU A 81 -0.69 17.21 -2.52
CA LEU A 81 -0.12 17.65 -1.25
C LEU A 81 -0.20 19.18 -1.21
N VAL A 82 -1.22 19.70 -0.54
CA VAL A 82 -1.59 21.13 -0.60
C VAL A 82 -0.94 21.89 0.55
N GLU A 83 -0.21 22.96 0.26
CA GLU A 83 0.31 23.86 1.30
C GLU A 83 -0.83 24.70 1.92
N ALA A 84 -1.13 24.47 3.20
CA ALA A 84 -2.25 25.09 3.90
C ALA A 84 -1.82 26.36 4.66
N LYS A 85 -1.49 27.42 3.91
CA LYS A 85 -0.92 28.67 4.46
C LYS A 85 -1.80 29.33 5.52
N ASN A 86 -3.11 29.42 5.29
CA ASN A 86 -4.03 30.10 6.21
C ASN A 86 -4.18 29.35 7.53
N LEU A 87 -4.39 28.03 7.46
CA LEU A 87 -4.45 27.18 8.64
C LEU A 87 -3.10 27.15 9.37
N GLY A 88 -1.99 27.13 8.62
CA GLY A 88 -0.65 27.24 9.19
C GLY A 88 -0.46 28.49 10.04
N LYS A 89 -0.91 29.66 9.56
CA LYS A 89 -0.87 30.92 10.35
C LYS A 89 -1.67 30.82 11.64
N ILE A 90 -2.89 30.27 11.59
CA ILE A 90 -3.76 30.12 12.76
C ILE A 90 -3.11 29.20 13.81
N LEU A 91 -2.46 28.13 13.37
CA LEU A 91 -1.81 27.14 14.24
C LEU A 91 -0.37 27.52 14.63
N GLY A 92 0.16 28.65 14.17
CA GLY A 92 1.56 29.05 14.41
C GLY A 92 2.60 28.19 13.67
N LEU A 93 2.19 27.46 12.62
CA LEU A 93 3.05 26.58 11.83
C LEU A 93 3.57 27.28 10.57
N LYS A 94 4.90 27.27 10.40
CA LYS A 94 5.57 27.82 9.20
C LYS A 94 5.37 26.98 7.95
N LYS A 95 5.23 25.67 8.10
CA LYS A 95 5.06 24.70 7.01
C LYS A 95 3.99 23.70 7.40
N LEU A 96 2.81 23.84 6.81
CA LEU A 96 1.69 22.93 6.98
C LEU A 96 1.24 22.45 5.61
N TYR A 97 1.15 21.13 5.42
CA TYR A 97 0.67 20.51 4.19
C TYR A 97 -0.48 19.57 4.51
N ILE A 98 -1.46 19.52 3.61
CA ILE A 98 -2.59 18.60 3.66
C ILE A 98 -2.43 17.60 2.53
N LYS A 99 -2.28 16.31 2.86
CA LYS A 99 -2.36 15.23 1.88
C LYS A 99 -3.83 14.94 1.60
N ASN A 100 -4.32 15.42 0.46
CA ASN A 100 -5.76 15.42 0.18
C ASN A 100 -6.24 14.12 -0.46
N ASP A 101 -6.36 13.06 0.34
CA ASP A 101 -6.87 11.76 -0.14
C ASP A 101 -8.38 11.73 -0.38
N THR A 102 -9.10 12.84 -0.13
CA THR A 102 -10.51 12.96 -0.57
C THR A 102 -10.61 13.14 -2.08
N GLN A 103 -9.52 13.26 -2.83
CA GLN A 103 -9.50 13.32 -4.29
C GLN A 103 -9.21 11.97 -4.95
N ASN A 104 -9.17 10.88 -4.19
CA ASN A 104 -9.24 9.54 -4.79
C ASN A 104 -10.61 9.32 -5.48
N PRO A 105 -10.74 8.35 -6.40
CA PRO A 105 -11.95 8.13 -7.20
C PRO A 105 -13.28 8.05 -6.43
N THR A 106 -13.30 7.44 -5.24
CA THR A 106 -14.49 7.33 -4.36
C THR A 106 -14.50 8.37 -3.24
N PHE A 107 -13.62 9.37 -3.33
CA PHE A 107 -13.38 10.42 -2.33
C PHE A 107 -12.85 9.90 -0.99
N SER A 108 -12.24 8.72 -0.99
CA SER A 108 -11.71 8.07 0.22
C SER A 108 -10.31 7.54 0.01
N PHE A 109 -9.46 7.60 1.04
CA PHE A 109 -8.15 6.95 1.04
C PHE A 109 -8.24 5.43 0.85
N LYS A 110 -9.43 4.85 1.12
CA LYS A 110 -9.67 3.41 1.02
C LYS A 110 -9.46 2.85 -0.39
N ASP A 111 -9.56 3.69 -1.42
CA ASP A 111 -9.31 3.26 -2.81
C ASP A 111 -7.90 2.67 -2.98
N ARG A 112 -6.92 3.17 -2.23
CA ARG A 112 -5.54 2.66 -2.27
C ARG A 112 -5.48 1.20 -1.82
N VAL A 113 -6.01 0.92 -0.63
CA VAL A 113 -5.91 -0.43 -0.04
C VAL A 113 -6.84 -1.42 -0.74
N VAL A 114 -8.01 -0.96 -1.20
CA VAL A 114 -8.97 -1.81 -1.92
C VAL A 114 -8.43 -2.20 -3.29
N SER A 115 -7.72 -1.31 -3.99
CA SER A 115 -7.05 -1.65 -5.26
C SER A 115 -6.06 -2.81 -5.10
N VAL A 116 -5.26 -2.82 -4.03
CA VAL A 116 -4.35 -3.93 -3.70
C VAL A 116 -5.13 -5.19 -3.30
N ALA A 117 -6.10 -5.05 -2.40
CA ALA A 117 -6.89 -6.19 -1.91
C ALA A 117 -7.64 -6.91 -3.03
N LEU A 118 -8.29 -6.18 -3.95
CA LEU A 118 -8.99 -6.76 -5.09
C LEU A 118 -8.04 -7.38 -6.11
N THR A 119 -6.86 -6.78 -6.34
CA THR A 119 -5.82 -7.40 -7.17
C THR A 119 -5.35 -8.71 -6.54
N LYS A 120 -5.13 -8.73 -5.23
CA LYS A 120 -4.71 -9.92 -4.50
C LYS A 120 -5.79 -11.01 -4.46
N ALA A 121 -7.05 -10.63 -4.33
CA ALA A 121 -8.18 -11.56 -4.40
C ALA A 121 -8.25 -12.26 -5.76
N LYS A 122 -8.04 -11.52 -6.86
CA LYS A 122 -7.95 -12.12 -8.20
C LYS A 122 -6.80 -13.10 -8.35
N GLU A 123 -5.64 -12.84 -7.75
CA GLU A 123 -4.51 -13.79 -7.73
C GLU A 123 -4.88 -15.11 -7.05
N PHE A 124 -5.68 -15.05 -5.99
CA PHE A 124 -6.19 -16.23 -5.29
C PHE A 124 -7.37 -16.91 -6.00
N GLY A 125 -7.84 -16.37 -7.12
CA GLY A 125 -8.93 -16.96 -7.91
C GLY A 125 -10.34 -16.63 -7.42
N TYR A 126 -10.51 -15.55 -6.66
CA TYR A 126 -11.84 -15.00 -6.29
C TYR A 126 -12.42 -14.07 -7.36
#